data_AF-A0A944CXE6-F1
#
_entry.id   AF-A0A944CXE6-F1
#
_cell.length_a   1.000
_cell.length_b   1.000
_cell.length_c   1.000
_cell.angle_alpha   90.00
_cell.angle_beta   90.00
_cell.angle_gamma   90.00
#
_symmetry.space_group_name_H-M   'P 1'
#
loop_
_entity.id
_entity.type
_entity.pdbx_description
1 polymer ?
#
loop_
_entity_poly.entity_id
_entity_poly.type
_entity_poly.pdbx_seq_one_letter_code
_entity_poly.pdbx_strand_id
1 'polypeptide(L)'
;MTGVNLTTWILGPFLGVMTFLFIFRIILTWYPQFHLNRLPFSLIAWPTEPFLIPLRKLVQPIGGVDITPIILVAIFSFIREILLGQQGLLTMLYR
;
A
#
# COMPACT_ATOMS: atom_id res chain seq x y z
N MET A 1 -28.16 -3.13 5.79
CA MET A 1 -26.70 -2.85 5.79
C MET A 1 -26.55 -1.35 5.73
N THR A 2 -25.95 -0.72 6.74
CA THR A 2 -25.70 0.74 6.70
C THR A 2 -24.68 1.05 5.60
N GLY A 3 -24.70 2.25 5.03
CA GLY A 3 -23.71 2.68 4.02
C GLY A 3 -22.26 2.57 4.54
N VAL A 4 -22.06 2.76 5.85
CA VAL A 4 -20.76 2.60 6.51
C VAL A 4 -20.22 1.17 6.38
N ASN A 5 -21.08 0.14 6.51
CA ASN A 5 -20.65 -1.24 6.37
C ASN A 5 -20.13 -1.53 4.95
N LEU A 6 -20.82 -1.05 3.92
CA LEU A 6 -20.34 -1.20 2.53
C LEU A 6 -18.96 -0.57 2.33
N THR A 7 -18.76 0.63 2.88
CA THR A 7 -17.47 1.32 2.84
C THR A 7 -16.36 0.52 3.50
N THR A 8 -16.60 -0.08 4.68
CA THR A 8 -15.58 -0.88 5.39
C THR A 8 -15.26 -2.18 4.65
N TRP A 9 -16.25 -2.84 4.03
CA TRP A 9 -16.05 -4.05 3.22
C TRP A 9 -15.22 -3.82 1.96
N ILE A 10 -15.21 -2.60 1.42
CA ILE A 10 -14.41 -2.26 0.23
C ILE A 10 -13.03 -1.72 0.65
N LEU A 11 -12.99 -0.73 1.54
CA LEU A 11 -11.75 -0.07 1.94
C LEU A 11 -10.81 -1.00 2.71
N GLY A 12 -11.33 -1.88 3.58
CA GLY A 12 -10.51 -2.76 4.40
C GLY A 12 -9.62 -3.69 3.58
N PRO A 13 -10.21 -4.52 2.69
CA PRO A 13 -9.44 -5.37 1.79
C PRO A 13 -8.53 -4.58 0.85
N PHE A 14 -9.00 -3.47 0.29
CA PHE A 14 -8.20 -2.64 -0.60
C PHE A 14 -6.92 -2.12 0.07
N LEU A 15 -7.06 -1.47 1.24
CA LEU A 15 -5.91 -0.95 1.99
C LEU A 15 -4.99 -2.07 2.45
N GLY A 16 -5.54 -3.20 2.91
CA GLY A 16 -4.77 -4.37 3.32
C GLY A 16 -3.95 -4.99 2.18
N VAL A 17 -4.57 -5.20 1.01
CA VAL A 17 -3.90 -5.73 -0.19
C VAL A 17 -2.82 -4.76 -0.66
N MET A 18 -3.10 -3.46 -0.71
CA MET A 18 -2.10 -2.47 -1.12
C MET A 18 -0.89 -2.45 -0.18
N THR A 19 -1.10 -2.43 1.14
CA THR A 19 -0.01 -2.56 2.12
C THR A 19 0.82 -3.81 1.87
N PHE A 20 0.16 -4.96 1.63
CA PHE A 20 0.83 -6.22 1.36
C PHE A 20 1.64 -6.20 0.07
N LEU A 21 1.10 -5.62 -1.01
CA LEU A 21 1.82 -5.43 -2.26
C LEU A 21 3.03 -4.52 -2.08
N PHE A 22 2.92 -3.44 -1.30
CA PHE A 22 4.07 -2.57 -1.02
C PHE A 22 5.16 -3.27 -0.21
N ILE A 23 4.80 -4.17 0.72
CA ILE A 23 5.80 -4.99 1.44
C ILE A 23 6.61 -5.84 0.44
N PHE A 24 5.94 -6.53 -0.48
CA PHE A 24 6.65 -7.24 -1.54
C PHE A 24 7.46 -6.30 -2.44
N ARG A 25 6.94 -5.10 -2.68
CA ARG A 25 7.60 -4.09 -3.49
C ARG A 25 8.94 -3.66 -2.91
N ILE A 26 9.09 -3.62 -1.59
CA ILE A 26 10.38 -3.38 -0.92
C ILE A 26 11.38 -4.44 -1.41
N ILE A 27 11.06 -5.72 -1.24
CA ILE A 27 11.94 -6.82 -1.65
C ILE A 27 12.24 -6.75 -3.15
N LEU A 28 11.21 -6.61 -3.99
CA LEU A 28 11.36 -6.65 -5.45
C LEU A 28 12.15 -5.47 -6.02
N THR A 29 12.16 -4.31 -5.35
CA THR A 29 12.93 -3.14 -5.81
C THR A 29 14.38 -3.19 -5.35
N TRP A 30 14.67 -3.86 -4.24
CA TRP A 30 16.03 -3.97 -3.69
C TRP A 30 16.86 -5.04 -4.42
N TYR A 31 16.18 -5.96 -5.09
CA TYR A 31 16.77 -7.10 -5.78
C TYR A 31 16.58 -7.01 -7.30
N PRO A 32 17.55 -6.44 -8.04
CA PRO A 32 17.41 -6.14 -9.47
C PRO A 32 17.30 -7.38 -10.37
N GLN A 33 17.59 -8.59 -9.87
CA GLN A 33 17.39 -9.83 -10.63
C GLN A 33 15.91 -10.09 -10.98
N PHE A 34 14.97 -9.49 -10.24
CA PHE A 34 13.54 -9.67 -10.49
C PHE A 34 13.04 -8.74 -11.59
N HIS A 35 12.54 -9.34 -12.67
CA HIS A 35 11.97 -8.60 -13.79
C HIS A 35 10.54 -8.16 -13.47
N LEU A 36 10.39 -6.91 -13.04
CA LEU A 36 9.15 -6.34 -12.50
C LEU A 36 7.98 -6.32 -13.50
N ASN A 37 8.29 -6.27 -14.80
CA ASN A 37 7.29 -6.26 -15.88
C ASN A 37 6.90 -7.67 -16.37
N ARG A 38 7.44 -8.73 -15.76
CA ARG A 38 7.10 -10.12 -16.10
C ARG A 38 6.26 -10.76 -15.01
N LEU A 39 5.38 -11.68 -15.41
CA LEU A 39 4.65 -12.50 -14.45
C LEU A 39 5.62 -13.41 -13.67
N PRO A 40 5.39 -13.62 -12.36
CA PRO A 40 4.25 -13.12 -11.57
C PRO A 40 4.44 -11.71 -10.99
N PHE A 41 5.65 -11.13 -11.08
CA PHE A 41 6.00 -9.88 -10.40
C PHE A 41 5.24 -8.64 -10.91
N SER A 42 4.77 -8.67 -12.16
CA SER A 42 3.94 -7.60 -12.73
C SER A 42 2.62 -7.41 -11.99
N LEU A 43 2.07 -8.48 -11.39
CA LEU A 43 0.86 -8.42 -10.56
C LEU A 43 1.07 -7.55 -9.30
N ILE A 44 2.31 -7.39 -8.87
CA ILE A 44 2.69 -6.55 -7.72
C ILE A 44 3.14 -5.17 -8.21
N ALA A 45 3.92 -5.12 -9.29
CA ALA A 45 4.46 -3.87 -9.83
C ALA A 45 3.34 -2.94 -10.33
N TRP A 46 2.43 -3.44 -11.17
CA TRP A 46 1.45 -2.59 -11.84
C TRP A 46 0.47 -1.88 -10.89
N PRO A 47 -0.12 -2.53 -9.88
CA PRO A 47 -1.05 -1.86 -8.97
C PRO A 47 -0.38 -0.83 -8.07
N THR A 48 0.90 -1.02 -7.74
CA THR A 48 1.64 -0.18 -6.79
C THR A 48 2.32 1.01 -7.46
N GLU A 49 2.67 0.89 -8.75
CA GLU A 49 3.43 1.90 -9.49
C GLU A 49 2.79 3.30 -9.56
N PRO A 50 1.45 3.44 -9.76
CA PRO A 50 0.80 4.76 -9.77
C PRO A 50 1.02 5.58 -8.49
N PHE A 51 1.22 4.91 -7.34
CA PHE A 51 1.49 5.56 -6.06
C PHE A 51 2.99 5.83 -5.85
N LEU A 52 3.86 5.01 -6.43
CA LEU A 52 5.31 5.13 -6.30
C LEU A 52 5.89 6.24 -7.20
N ILE A 53 5.41 6.37 -8.44
CA ILE A 53 5.88 7.39 -9.39
C ILE A 53 5.87 8.81 -8.78
N PRO A 54 4.76 9.32 -8.22
CA PRO A 54 4.76 10.66 -7.63
C PRO A 54 5.68 10.75 -6.41
N LEU A 55 5.74 9.70 -5.58
CA LEU A 55 6.55 9.71 -4.37
C LEU A 55 8.06 9.69 -4.66
N ARG A 56 8.51 8.97 -5.70
CA ARG A 56 9.91 8.95 -6.16
C ARG A 56 10.39 10.28 -6.72
N LYS A 57 9.48 11.17 -7.13
CA LYS A 57 9.84 12.54 -7.52
C LYS A 57 10.21 13.40 -6.32
N LEU A 58 9.67 13.08 -5.14
CA LEU A 58 9.92 13.80 -3.89
C LEU A 58 11.06 13.17 -3.08
N VAL A 59 11.10 11.83 -3.05
CA VAL A 59 12.03 11.05 -2.24
C VAL A 59 13.00 10.33 -3.16
N GLN A 60 14.27 10.76 -3.10
CA GLN A 60 15.34 10.13 -3.88
C GLN A 60 15.74 8.78 -3.25
N PRO A 61 16.21 7.81 -4.06
CA PRO A 61 16.78 6.57 -3.54
C PRO A 61 17.97 6.84 -2.61
N ILE A 62 18.05 6.10 -1.51
CA ILE A 62 19.16 6.21 -0.55
C ILE A 62 20.07 5.00 -0.76
N GLY A 63 21.35 5.23 -1.04
CA GLY A 63 22.32 4.14 -1.25
C GLY A 63 21.99 3.23 -2.43
N GLY A 64 21.30 3.77 -3.46
CA GLY A 64 20.85 2.99 -4.62
C GLY A 64 19.60 2.13 -4.38
N VAL A 65 18.98 2.26 -3.21
CA VAL A 65 17.83 1.46 -2.79
C VAL A 65 16.57 2.33 -2.75
N ASP A 66 15.48 1.81 -3.32
CA ASP A 66 14.18 2.50 -3.32
C ASP A 66 13.50 2.35 -1.94
N ILE A 67 13.40 3.47 -1.21
CA ILE A 67 12.74 3.54 0.09
C ILE A 67 11.26 3.93 -0.02
N THR A 68 10.80 4.34 -1.20
CA THR A 68 9.43 4.83 -1.39
C THR A 68 8.34 3.80 -1.08
N PRO A 69 8.52 2.48 -1.31
CA PRO A 69 7.52 1.50 -0.91
C PRO A 69 7.36 1.40 0.62
N ILE A 70 8.42 1.63 1.41
CA ILE A 70 8.35 1.63 2.88
C ILE A 70 7.42 2.75 3.36
N ILE A 71 7.59 3.94 2.77
CA ILE A 71 6.76 5.10 3.09
C ILE A 71 5.29 4.80 2.76
N LEU A 72 5.01 4.14 1.63
CA LEU A 72 3.65 3.76 1.27
C LEU A 72 3.07 2.67 2.19
N VAL A 73 3.87 1.72 2.68
CA VAL A 73 3.45 0.78 3.74
C VAL A 73 2.99 1.56 4.97
N ALA A 74 3.78 2.54 5.43
CA ALA A 74 3.44 3.35 6.58
C ALA A 74 2.14 4.14 6.36
N ILE A 75 2.01 4.83 5.22
CA ILE A 75 0.83 5.64 4.88
C ILE A 75 -0.44 4.77 4.81
N PHE A 76 -0.42 3.68 4.05
CA PHE A 76 -1.60 2.83 3.88
C PHE A 76 -2.00 2.13 5.17
N SER A 77 -1.03 1.65 5.96
CA SER A 77 -1.32 1.01 7.25
C SER A 77 -1.87 2.01 8.26
N PHE A 78 -1.33 3.23 8.28
CA PHE A 78 -1.82 4.31 9.13
C PHE A 78 -3.24 4.73 8.78
N ILE A 79 -3.54 4.92 7.49
CA ILE A 79 -4.89 5.23 7.00
C ILE A 79 -5.85 4.10 7.39
N ARG A 80 -5.45 2.84 7.23
CA ARG A 80 -6.27 1.69 7.62
C ARG A 80 -6.57 1.70 9.11
N GLU A 81 -5.59 1.98 9.96
CA GLU A 81 -5.80 2.01 11.42
C GLU A 81 -6.71 3.18 11.83
N ILE A 82 -6.46 4.38 11.31
CA ILE A 82 -7.30 5.55 11.60
C ILE A 82 -8.74 5.36 11.15
N LEU A 83 -8.98 4.74 9.99
CA LEU A 83 -10.33 4.59 9.47
C LEU A 83 -11.05 3.36 10.03
N LEU A 84 -10.36 2.22 10.08
CA LEU A 84 -10.96 0.88 10.26
C LEU A 84 -10.41 0.13 11.48
N GLY A 85 -9.47 0.71 12.23
CA GLY A 85 -8.90 0.10 13.43
C GLY A 85 -9.94 -0.09 14.55
N GLN A 86 -9.49 -0.66 15.66
CA GLN A 86 -10.37 -0.86 16.84
C GLN A 86 -10.93 0.46 17.37
N GLN A 87 -10.13 1.52 17.29
CA GLN A 87 -10.49 2.91 17.59
C GLN A 87 -10.66 3.76 16.32
N GLY A 88 -10.88 3.11 15.16
CA GLY A 88 -10.98 3.81 13.89
C GLY A 88 -12.25 4.65 13.77
N LEU A 89 -12.18 5.75 13.03
CA LEU A 89 -13.28 6.70 12.84
C LEU A 89 -14.56 6.02 12.32
N LEU A 90 -14.45 5.14 11.32
CA LEU A 90 -15.62 4.44 10.77
C LEU A 90 -16.16 3.38 11.74
N THR A 91 -15.29 2.77 12.53
CA THR A 91 -15.67 1.82 13.58
C THR A 91 -16.42 2.52 14.72
N MET A 92 -15.96 3.70 15.14
CA MET A 92 -16.61 4.51 16.18
C MET A 92 -17.97 5.04 15.72
N LEU A 93 -18.10 5.46 14.46
CA LEU A 93 -19.38 5.94 13.90
C LEU A 93 -20.45 4.85 13.78
N TYR A 94 -20.04 3.57 13.81
CA TYR A 94 -20.94 2.44 13.68
C TYR A 94 -21.36 1.82 15.02
N ARG A 95 -20.65 2.13 16.11
CA ARG A 95 -21.02 1.72 17.47
C ARG A 95 -21.99 2.71 18.09
#